data_AF-A0A7C5LEY2-F1
#
_entry.id   AF-A0A7C5LEY2-F1
#
_cell.length_a   1.000
_cell.length_b   1.000
_cell.length_c   1.000
_cell.angle_alpha   90.00
_cell.angle_beta   90.00
_cell.angle_gamma   90.00
#
_symmetry.space_group_name_H-M   'P 1'
#
loop_
_entity.id
_entity.type
_entity.pdbx_description
1 polymer ?
#
loop_
_entity_poly.entity_id
_entity_poly.type
_entity_poly.pdbx_seq_one_letter_code
_entity_poly.pdbx_strand_id
1 'polypeptide(L)'
;GKIHIYVGDMDNYYLNNAVYLMEEFLKNTKDPYYDGEVDYGDRAEHCWNGDHTLPNYLSRLRYHQLHIPKIMERIKKSAPPGADLKSWRY
;
A
#
# COMPACT_ATOMS: atom_id res chain seq x y z
N GLY A 1 -5.96 -7.86 -4.40
CA GLY A 1 -6.49 -7.79 -3.02
C GLY A 1 -6.67 -6.36 -2.55
N LYS A 2 -7.18 -6.16 -1.33
CA LYS A 2 -7.62 -4.84 -0.81
C LYS A 2 -6.67 -4.21 0.22
N ILE A 3 -5.81 -5.02 0.86
CA ILE A 3 -4.93 -4.58 1.94
C ILE A 3 -3.52 -4.39 1.35
N HIS A 4 -3.00 -3.18 1.45
CA HIS A 4 -1.67 -2.78 0.97
C HIS A 4 -0.96 -2.11 2.14
N ILE A 5 0.17 -2.66 2.58
CA ILE A 5 0.91 -2.19 3.76
C ILE A 5 2.36 -1.90 3.34
N TYR A 6 2.85 -0.71 3.69
CA TYR A 6 4.23 -0.28 3.45
C TYR A 6 4.83 0.12 4.79
N VAL A 7 6.01 -0.40 5.11
CA VAL A 7 6.72 -0.04 6.35
C VAL A 7 8.23 -0.11 6.13
N GLY A 8 8.99 0.77 6.77
CA GLY A 8 10.44 0.64 6.79
C GLY A 8 10.89 -0.44 7.77
N ASP A 9 11.90 -1.22 7.45
CA ASP A 9 12.41 -2.26 8.36
C ASP A 9 13.24 -1.70 9.53
N MET A 10 13.58 -0.40 9.47
CA MET A 10 14.18 0.40 10.54
C MET A 10 13.24 1.53 11.01
N ASP A 11 11.93 1.26 11.05
CA ASP A 11 10.95 2.20 11.58
C ASP A 11 11.30 2.62 13.03
N ASN A 12 11.31 3.93 13.29
CA ASN A 12 11.75 4.50 14.57
C ASN A 12 10.86 4.13 15.77
N TYR A 13 9.66 3.62 15.50
CA TYR A 13 8.70 3.12 16.48
C TYR A 13 8.52 1.61 16.42
N TYR A 14 9.35 0.90 15.66
CA TYR A 14 9.34 -0.56 15.52
C TYR A 14 8.01 -1.13 15.03
N LEU A 15 7.26 -0.36 14.22
CA LEU A 15 5.96 -0.78 13.68
C LEU A 15 6.09 -1.97 12.72
N ASN A 16 7.26 -2.16 12.10
CA ASN A 16 7.56 -3.31 11.26
C ASN A 16 7.34 -4.66 11.95
N ASN A 17 7.59 -4.74 13.27
CA ASN A 17 7.35 -5.96 14.05
C ASN A 17 5.86 -6.39 14.02
N ALA A 18 4.94 -5.43 14.13
CA ALA A 18 3.52 -5.71 14.00
C ALA A 18 3.14 -6.08 12.57
N VAL A 19 3.81 -5.48 11.58
CA VAL A 19 3.58 -5.81 10.16
C VAL A 19 4.05 -7.23 9.82
N TYR A 20 5.14 -7.74 10.42
CA TYR A 20 5.53 -9.15 10.24
C TYR A 20 4.42 -10.12 10.70
N LEU A 21 3.84 -9.87 11.87
CA LEU A 21 2.73 -10.69 12.39
C LEU A 21 1.48 -10.58 11.49
N MET A 22 1.20 -9.37 11.02
CA MET A 22 0.10 -9.14 10.09
C MET A 22 0.31 -9.85 8.75
N GLU A 23 1.53 -9.80 8.19
CA GLU A 23 1.84 -10.48 6.94
C GLU A 23 1.72 -12.00 7.08
N GLU A 24 2.21 -12.58 8.19
CA GLU A 24 2.05 -14.00 8.50
C GLU A 24 0.57 -14.40 8.55
N PHE A 25 -0.26 -13.60 9.23
CA PHE A 25 -1.70 -13.81 9.24
C PHE A 25 -2.32 -13.72 7.83
N LEU A 26 -1.99 -12.67 7.08
CA LEU A 26 -2.56 -12.41 5.74
C LEU A 26 -2.21 -13.54 4.76
N LYS A 27 -0.98 -14.05 4.77
CA LYS A 27 -0.54 -15.18 3.92
C LYS A 27 -1.30 -16.48 4.20
N ASN A 28 -1.89 -16.62 5.39
CA ASN A 28 -2.65 -17.80 5.81
C ASN A 28 -4.16 -17.70 5.55
N THR A 29 -4.69 -16.54 5.18
CA THR A 29 -6.10 -16.40 4.75
C THR A 29 -6.40 -17.33 3.56
N LYS A 30 -7.67 -17.75 3.38
CA LYS A 30 -8.06 -18.66 2.28
C LYS A 30 -9.37 -18.27 1.61
N ASP A 31 -10.34 -17.80 2.40
CA ASP A 31 -11.67 -17.45 1.90
C ASP A 31 -12.17 -16.13 2.51
N PRO A 32 -11.87 -14.97 1.88
CA PRO A 32 -11.00 -14.80 0.71
C PRO A 32 -9.52 -14.84 1.08
N TYR A 33 -8.66 -15.25 0.14
CA TYR A 33 -7.22 -14.95 0.23
C TYR A 33 -7.00 -13.44 0.18
N TYR A 34 -6.09 -12.91 1.00
CA TYR A 34 -5.90 -11.45 1.14
C TYR A 34 -5.53 -10.78 -0.19
N ASP A 35 -4.73 -11.47 -1.02
CA ASP A 35 -4.31 -11.08 -2.36
C ASP A 35 -3.72 -9.64 -2.41
N GLY A 36 -3.20 -9.15 -1.28
CA GLY A 36 -2.77 -7.78 -1.09
C GLY A 36 -1.29 -7.56 -1.40
N GLU A 37 -0.75 -6.49 -0.87
CA GLU A 37 0.68 -6.17 -0.93
C GLU A 37 1.18 -5.87 0.48
N VAL A 38 2.32 -6.43 0.86
CA VAL A 38 3.10 -6.00 2.01
C VAL A 38 4.51 -5.79 1.49
N ASP A 39 5.04 -4.58 1.69
CA ASP A 39 6.37 -4.21 1.20
C ASP A 39 7.17 -3.52 2.30
N TYR A 40 8.46 -3.78 2.30
CA TYR A 40 9.41 -3.34 3.32
C TYR A 40 10.50 -2.48 2.69
N GLY A 41 10.73 -1.29 3.24
CA GLY A 41 11.84 -0.44 2.84
C GLY A 41 13.10 -0.78 3.63
N ASP A 42 14.14 -1.28 2.96
CA ASP A 42 15.45 -1.56 3.58
C ASP A 42 16.06 -0.28 4.15
N ARG A 43 16.37 -0.30 5.44
CA ARG A 43 16.89 0.82 6.24
C ARG A 43 15.99 2.05 6.24
N ALA A 44 14.73 1.90 5.85
CA ALA A 44 13.80 3.01 5.81
C ALA A 44 13.21 3.26 7.19
N GLU A 45 13.01 4.54 7.48
CA GLU A 45 12.53 5.06 8.75
C GLU A 45 10.99 5.11 8.80
N HIS A 46 10.44 5.73 9.85
CA HIS A 46 9.02 5.92 10.01
C HIS A 46 8.35 6.64 8.82
N CYS A 47 7.10 6.27 8.53
CA CYS A 47 6.29 6.77 7.41
C CYS A 47 6.76 6.40 5.99
N TRP A 48 7.73 5.49 5.84
CA TRP A 48 8.09 4.98 4.51
C TRP A 48 6.87 4.38 3.79
N ASN A 49 6.74 4.68 2.50
CA ASN A 49 5.48 4.59 1.75
C ASN A 49 5.57 3.77 0.45
N GLY A 50 6.59 2.94 0.29
CA GLY A 50 6.74 2.08 -0.91
C GLY A 50 7.60 2.65 -2.04
N ASP A 51 8.23 3.82 -1.86
CA ASP A 51 9.18 4.35 -2.85
C ASP A 51 10.60 3.86 -2.53
N HIS A 52 11.10 2.95 -3.35
CA HIS A 52 12.46 2.43 -3.28
C HIS A 52 13.49 3.30 -4.01
N THR A 53 13.04 4.36 -4.70
CA THR A 53 13.88 5.17 -5.59
C THR A 53 14.28 6.52 -4.99
N LEU A 54 13.49 7.02 -4.04
CA LEU A 54 13.70 8.31 -3.40
C LEU A 54 13.75 8.20 -1.87
N PRO A 55 14.49 9.09 -1.20
CA PRO A 55 14.46 9.16 0.25
C PRO A 55 13.08 9.58 0.76
N ASN A 56 12.74 9.09 1.96
CA ASN A 56 11.42 9.23 2.57
C ASN A 56 10.92 10.69 2.65
N TYR A 57 11.80 11.64 2.97
CA TYR A 57 11.44 13.07 3.04
C TYR A 57 10.96 13.67 1.70
N LEU A 58 11.38 13.11 0.57
CA LEU A 58 10.87 13.45 -0.77
C LEU A 58 9.68 12.59 -1.14
N SER A 59 9.77 11.27 -0.92
CA SER A 59 8.71 10.33 -1.29
C SER A 59 7.37 10.66 -0.62
N ARG A 60 7.37 11.10 0.64
CA ARG A 60 6.16 11.52 1.35
C ARG A 60 5.41 12.69 0.70
N LEU A 61 6.04 13.43 -0.21
CA LEU A 61 5.39 14.49 -1.00
C LEU A 61 4.69 13.93 -2.26
N ARG A 62 4.89 12.64 -2.55
CA ARG A 62 4.49 11.97 -3.80
C ARG A 62 3.43 10.88 -3.61
N TYR A 63 2.79 10.77 -2.44
CA TYR A 63 1.72 9.77 -2.20
C TYR A 63 0.68 9.74 -3.31
N HIS A 64 0.29 10.92 -3.82
CA HIS A 64 -0.67 11.03 -4.91
C HIS A 64 -0.15 10.36 -6.20
N GLN A 65 1.11 10.58 -6.57
CA GLN A 65 1.72 9.98 -7.76
C GLN A 65 1.86 8.45 -7.61
N LEU A 66 2.15 7.98 -6.40
CA LEU A 66 2.40 6.56 -6.12
C LEU A 66 1.09 5.76 -6.00
N HIS A 67 0.10 6.29 -5.29
CA HIS A 67 -1.07 5.50 -4.89
C HIS A 67 -2.35 5.85 -5.66
N ILE A 68 -2.52 7.06 -6.21
CA ILE A 68 -3.71 7.34 -7.05
C ILE A 68 -3.82 6.34 -8.19
N PRO A 69 -2.76 6.03 -8.98
CA PRO A 69 -2.88 5.03 -10.04
C PRO A 69 -3.37 3.66 -9.53
N LYS A 70 -2.83 3.18 -8.39
CA LYS A 70 -3.25 1.92 -7.75
C LYS A 70 -4.73 1.97 -7.32
N ILE A 71 -5.16 3.07 -6.71
CA ILE A 71 -6.55 3.30 -6.27
C ILE A 71 -7.49 3.35 -7.49
N MET A 72 -7.10 4.05 -8.55
CA MET A 72 -7.88 4.15 -9.79
C MET A 72 -8.11 2.79 -10.42
N GLU A 73 -7.07 1.96 -10.50
CA GLU A 73 -7.20 0.59 -10.99
C GLU A 73 -8.11 -0.26 -10.10
N ARG A 74 -8.00 -0.10 -8.77
CA ARG A 74 -8.88 -0.82 -7.83
C ARG A 74 -10.34 -0.41 -8.00
N ILE A 75 -10.64 0.88 -8.16
CA ILE A 75 -11.99 1.39 -8.40
C ILE A 75 -12.54 0.82 -9.72
N LYS A 76 -11.77 0.87 -10.81
CA LYS A 76 -12.19 0.27 -12.10
C LYS A 76 -12.58 -1.19 -11.97
N LYS A 77 -11.81 -1.98 -11.20
CA LYS A 77 -12.02 -3.42 -11.04
C LYS A 77 -13.25 -3.80 -10.21
N SER A 78 -13.78 -2.92 -9.36
CA SER A 78 -14.94 -3.28 -8.52
C SER A 78 -16.08 -2.27 -8.51
N ALA A 79 -16.05 -1.28 -9.38
CA ALA A 79 -17.18 -0.36 -9.51
C ALA A 79 -18.43 -1.15 -9.91
N PRO A 80 -19.59 -0.88 -9.29
CA PRO A 80 -20.82 -1.55 -9.67
C PRO A 80 -21.21 -1.18 -11.12
N PRO A 81 -22.02 -2.02 -11.80
CA PRO A 81 -22.55 -1.68 -13.12
C PRO A 81 -23.23 -0.31 -13.12
N GLY A 82 -22.89 0.53 -14.10
CA GLY A 82 -23.44 1.88 -14.25
C GLY A 82 -22.79 2.98 -13.40
N ALA A 83 -21.79 2.66 -12.56
CA ALA A 83 -21.07 3.67 -11.81
C ALA A 83 -20.29 4.65 -12.71
N ASP A 84 -20.27 5.92 -12.32
CA ASP A 84 -19.49 6.94 -13.01
C ASP A 84 -17.99 6.81 -12.69
N LEU A 85 -17.23 6.51 -13.73
CA LEU A 85 -15.78 6.34 -13.68
C LEU A 85 -15.03 7.41 -14.48
N LYS A 86 -15.70 8.46 -14.95
CA LYS A 86 -15.13 9.41 -15.91
C LYS A 86 -15.22 10.86 -15.48
N SER A 87 -16.31 11.30 -14.85
CA SER A 87 -16.53 12.74 -14.56
C SER A 87 -15.48 13.39 -13.64
N TRP A 88 -14.81 12.58 -12.83
CA TRP A 88 -13.88 13.00 -11.78
C TRP A 88 -12.42 12.65 -12.08
N ARG A 89 -12.13 12.06 -13.25
CA ARG A 89 -10.76 11.76 -13.69
C ARG A 89 -10.16 12.98 -14.39
N TYR A 90 -9.30 13.71 -13.68
CA TYR A 90 -8.51 14.83 -14.20
C TYR A 90 -7.01 14.55 -14.05
#